data_AF-A0A0S8IY28-F1
#
_entry.id   AF-A0A0S8IY28-F1
#
_cell.length_a   1.000
_cell.length_b   1.000
_cell.length_c   1.000
_cell.angle_alpha   90.00
_cell.angle_beta   90.00
_cell.angle_gamma   90.00
#
_symmetry.space_group_name_H-M   'P 1'
#
loop_
_entity.id
_entity.type
_entity.pdbx_description
1 polymer ?
#
loop_
_entity_poly.entity_id
_entity_poly.type
_entity_poly.pdbx_seq_one_letter_code
_entity_poly.pdbx_strand_id
1 'polypeptide(L)'
;ILPLGGEGELLSGHKGYGLSLMVDILSGVLSGAKYGPNVKKDAGGEKFINVGHFFGAIKIDNFTDVDSFKSTMDEMIGKLKDSQKAKDQNRVFIHGEKEYEKWDDYKKNGVPLQEKVVANLKKIAEETGVPYDL
;
A
#
# COMPACT_ATOMS: atom_id res chain seq x y z
N ILE A 1 -3.51 11.90 12.14
CA ILE A 1 -2.29 11.18 11.71
C ILE A 1 -1.21 12.21 11.40
N LEU A 2 0.06 11.89 11.64
CA LEU A 2 1.20 12.73 11.27
C LEU A 2 1.82 12.25 9.95
N PRO A 3 2.44 13.13 9.14
CA PRO A 3 3.14 12.70 7.94
C PRO A 3 4.34 11.79 8.26
N LEU A 4 4.85 11.07 7.25
CA LEU A 4 6.13 10.37 7.35
C LEU A 4 7.23 11.35 7.78
N GLY A 5 8.02 10.98 8.79
CA GLY A 5 8.98 11.89 9.43
C GLY A 5 8.44 12.61 10.67
N GLY A 6 7.17 12.42 11.04
CA GLY A 6 6.61 12.91 12.30
C GLY A 6 6.24 14.40 12.29
N GLU A 7 6.21 15.01 13.47
CA GLU A 7 5.81 16.41 13.65
C GLU A 7 6.95 17.37 13.28
N GLY A 8 6.61 18.46 12.60
CA GLY A 8 7.53 19.54 12.27
C GLY A 8 8.66 19.11 11.32
N GLU A 9 9.80 19.79 11.43
CA GLU A 9 10.91 19.61 10.49
C GLU A 9 12.09 18.81 11.07
N LEU A 10 12.19 18.72 12.39
CA LEU A 10 13.33 18.09 13.09
C LEU A 10 13.56 16.63 12.65
N LEU A 11 12.47 15.87 12.53
CA LEU A 11 12.49 14.48 12.06
C LEU A 11 12.05 14.36 10.58
N SER A 12 12.06 15.48 9.84
CA SER A 12 11.70 15.58 8.42
C SER A 12 10.22 15.37 8.07
N GLY A 13 9.29 15.72 8.95
CA GLY A 13 7.84 15.64 8.68
C GLY A 13 7.38 16.40 7.43
N HIS A 14 8.03 17.55 7.12
CA HIS A 14 7.77 18.31 5.90
C HIS A 14 8.00 17.51 4.60
N LYS A 15 8.88 16.48 4.62
CA LYS A 15 9.09 15.60 3.47
C LYS A 15 7.92 14.65 3.26
N GLY A 16 7.40 14.06 4.34
CA GLY A 16 6.19 13.25 4.28
C GLY A 16 4.96 14.04 3.84
N TYR A 17 4.87 15.31 4.27
CA TYR A 17 3.86 16.25 3.76
C TYR A 17 3.99 16.47 2.25
N GLY A 18 5.20 16.74 1.74
CA GLY A 18 5.46 16.88 0.31
C GLY A 18 5.12 15.62 -0.50
N LEU A 19 5.45 14.43 0.02
CA LEU A 19 5.05 13.15 -0.61
C LEU A 19 3.52 12.99 -0.65
N SER A 20 2.81 13.39 0.41
CA SER A 20 1.34 13.38 0.42
C SER A 20 0.75 14.35 -0.60
N LEU A 21 1.33 15.54 -0.77
CA LEU A 21 0.91 16.49 -1.79
C LEU A 21 1.09 15.95 -3.21
N MET A 22 2.21 15.27 -3.48
CA MET A 22 2.44 14.63 -4.78
C MET A 22 1.31 13.64 -5.13
N VAL A 23 0.86 12.85 -4.16
CA VAL A 23 -0.28 11.92 -4.35
C VAL A 23 -1.57 12.69 -4.66
N ASP A 24 -1.88 13.74 -3.92
CA ASP A 24 -3.09 14.57 -4.12
C ASP A 24 -3.07 15.30 -5.48
N ILE A 25 -1.90 15.78 -5.90
CA ILE A 25 -1.74 16.45 -7.20
C ILE A 25 -1.99 15.46 -8.33
N LEU A 26 -1.34 14.30 -8.31
CA LEU A 26 -1.46 13.31 -9.39
C LEU A 26 -2.83 12.64 -9.42
N SER A 27 -3.40 12.38 -8.25
CA SER A 27 -4.65 11.61 -8.14
C SER A 27 -5.87 12.52 -8.19
N GLY A 28 -5.87 13.64 -7.47
CA GLY A 28 -6.99 14.57 -7.34
C GLY A 28 -6.93 15.69 -8.38
N VAL A 29 -5.96 16.60 -8.23
CA VAL A 29 -5.89 17.83 -9.03
C VAL A 29 -5.79 17.55 -10.53
N LEU A 30 -4.88 16.64 -10.92
CA LEU A 30 -4.65 16.30 -12.33
C LEU A 30 -5.85 15.62 -13.00
N SER A 31 -6.61 14.82 -12.25
CA SER A 31 -7.78 14.11 -12.77
C SER A 31 -9.07 14.95 -12.72
N GLY A 32 -9.06 16.08 -12.01
CA GLY A 32 -10.26 16.87 -11.70
C GLY A 32 -11.11 16.31 -10.56
N ALA A 33 -10.63 15.31 -9.82
CA ALA A 33 -11.29 14.78 -8.63
C ALA A 33 -11.09 15.67 -7.39
N LYS A 34 -11.80 15.36 -6.29
CA LYS A 34 -11.58 16.05 -5.01
C LYS A 34 -10.21 15.67 -4.44
N TYR A 35 -9.62 16.57 -3.65
CA TYR A 35 -8.30 16.39 -3.01
C TYR A 35 -8.33 16.88 -1.55
N GLY A 36 -7.37 16.41 -0.75
CA GLY A 36 -7.21 16.78 0.65
C GLY A 36 -8.52 16.68 1.47
N PRO A 37 -8.89 17.71 2.25
CA PRO A 37 -10.06 17.67 3.15
C PRO A 37 -11.42 17.62 2.42
N ASN A 38 -11.42 17.75 1.10
CA ASN A 38 -12.62 17.69 0.28
C ASN A 38 -12.99 16.25 -0.12
N VAL A 39 -12.10 15.27 0.07
CA VAL A 39 -12.38 13.85 -0.20
C VAL A 39 -13.27 13.26 0.89
N LYS A 40 -14.52 13.69 0.93
CA LYS A 40 -15.55 13.23 1.86
C LYS A 40 -16.91 13.25 1.17
N LYS A 41 -17.90 12.60 1.77
CA LYS A 41 -19.28 12.73 1.32
C LYS A 41 -19.74 14.15 1.61
N ASP A 42 -20.28 14.83 0.59
CA ASP A 42 -20.89 16.12 0.80
C ASP A 42 -22.16 15.97 1.65
N ALA A 43 -22.46 16.98 2.47
CA ALA A 43 -23.64 17.00 3.34
C ALA A 43 -24.97 16.86 2.56
N GLY A 44 -24.94 17.10 1.24
CA GLY A 44 -26.08 16.93 0.32
C GLY A 44 -26.37 15.50 -0.15
N GLY A 45 -25.68 14.48 0.39
CA GLY A 45 -26.04 13.08 0.13
C GLY A 45 -25.48 12.50 -1.17
N GLU A 46 -24.29 12.93 -1.61
CA GLU A 46 -23.59 12.24 -2.70
C GLU A 46 -23.45 10.74 -2.35
N LYS A 47 -23.95 9.89 -3.25
CA LYS A 47 -23.92 8.43 -3.08
C LYS A 47 -22.50 7.88 -3.04
N PHE A 48 -21.57 8.54 -3.73
CA PHE A 48 -20.17 8.15 -3.86
C PHE A 48 -19.24 9.30 -3.50
N ILE A 49 -18.09 8.98 -2.90
CA ILE A 49 -17.03 9.95 -2.66
C ILE A 49 -16.25 10.10 -3.96
N ASN A 50 -16.06 11.33 -4.44
CA ASN A 50 -15.24 11.61 -5.60
C ASN A 50 -13.75 11.45 -5.26
N VAL A 51 -13.24 10.23 -5.38
CA VAL A 51 -11.83 9.87 -5.18
C VAL A 51 -11.16 9.76 -6.55
N GLY A 52 -10.02 10.44 -6.71
CA GLY A 52 -9.17 10.29 -7.87
C GLY A 52 -8.06 9.27 -7.65
N HIS A 53 -7.57 8.67 -8.73
CA HIS A 53 -6.48 7.68 -8.71
C HIS A 53 -5.47 8.01 -9.81
N PHE A 54 -4.21 7.67 -9.59
CA PHE A 54 -3.15 7.77 -10.58
C PHE A 54 -2.47 6.42 -10.77
N PHE A 55 -2.25 6.03 -12.02
CA PHE A 55 -1.52 4.83 -12.42
C PHE A 55 -0.41 5.21 -13.40
N GLY A 56 0.80 4.75 -13.14
CA GLY A 56 1.95 4.96 -14.01
C GLY A 56 2.58 3.63 -14.41
N ALA A 57 2.95 3.48 -15.67
CA ALA A 57 3.69 2.34 -16.17
C ALA A 57 4.87 2.83 -17.02
N ILE A 58 6.04 2.25 -16.79
CA ILE A 58 7.26 2.54 -17.56
C ILE A 58 7.62 1.26 -18.31
N LYS A 59 7.70 1.35 -19.63
CA LYS A 59 8.05 0.22 -20.49
C LYS A 59 9.57 0.04 -20.51
N ILE A 60 10.08 -1.00 -19.83
CA ILE A 60 11.51 -1.20 -19.55
C ILE A 60 12.34 -1.37 -20.82
N ASP A 61 11.82 -2.13 -21.80
CA ASP A 61 12.50 -2.43 -23.08
C ASP A 61 12.74 -1.19 -23.97
N ASN A 62 12.16 -0.03 -23.62
CA ASN A 62 12.50 1.24 -24.26
C ASN A 62 13.82 1.84 -23.74
N PHE A 63 14.38 1.31 -22.64
CA PHE A 63 15.58 1.84 -21.97
C PHE A 63 16.73 0.84 -21.92
N THR A 64 16.44 -0.45 -21.72
CA THR A 64 17.45 -1.51 -21.62
C THR A 64 16.82 -2.88 -21.90
N ASP A 65 17.65 -3.89 -22.14
CA ASP A 65 17.20 -5.27 -22.19
C ASP A 65 16.53 -5.69 -20.86
N VAL A 66 15.37 -6.37 -20.96
CA VAL A 66 14.53 -6.69 -19.81
C VAL A 66 15.19 -7.70 -18.88
N ASP A 67 15.91 -8.68 -19.43
CA ASP A 67 16.56 -9.70 -18.61
C ASP A 67 17.79 -9.11 -17.90
N SER A 68 18.55 -8.25 -18.59
CA SER A 68 19.63 -7.47 -17.97
C SER A 68 19.10 -6.56 -16.84
N PHE A 69 17.97 -5.88 -17.03
CA PHE A 69 17.33 -5.08 -15.97
C PHE A 69 17.00 -5.94 -14.74
N LYS A 70 16.38 -7.11 -14.94
CA LYS A 70 16.02 -8.02 -13.84
C LYS A 70 17.27 -8.53 -13.11
N SER A 71 18.31 -8.96 -13.84
CA SER A 71 19.57 -9.39 -13.22
C SER A 71 20.22 -8.28 -12.39
N THR A 72 20.15 -7.04 -12.86
CA THR A 72 20.68 -5.87 -12.13
C THR A 72 19.86 -5.58 -10.87
N MET A 73 18.52 -5.72 -10.95
CA MET A 73 17.64 -5.64 -9.78
C MET A 73 17.94 -6.74 -8.75
N ASP A 74 18.15 -7.97 -9.20
CA ASP A 74 18.53 -9.08 -8.31
C ASP A 74 19.87 -8.81 -7.60
N GLU A 75 20.86 -8.30 -8.32
CA GLU A 75 22.14 -7.89 -7.74
C GLU A 75 21.95 -6.79 -6.69
N MET A 76 21.18 -5.75 -6.99
CA MET A 76 20.88 -4.66 -6.06
C MET A 76 20.18 -5.17 -4.79
N ILE A 77 19.17 -6.03 -4.95
CA ILE A 77 18.43 -6.63 -3.84
C ILE A 77 19.37 -7.49 -2.98
N GLY A 78 20.22 -8.30 -3.61
CA GLY A 78 21.25 -9.08 -2.94
C GLY A 78 22.15 -8.21 -2.07
N LYS A 79 22.71 -7.13 -2.64
CA LYS A 79 23.55 -6.18 -1.89
C LYS A 79 22.84 -5.55 -0.69
N LEU A 80 21.57 -5.16 -0.85
CA LEU A 80 20.78 -4.60 0.27
C LEU A 80 20.59 -5.62 1.38
N LYS A 81 20.25 -6.87 1.04
CA LYS A 81 20.02 -7.95 2.01
C LYS A 81 21.31 -8.40 2.70
N ASP A 82 22.43 -8.36 1.99
CA ASP A 82 23.75 -8.75 2.50
C ASP A 82 24.45 -7.64 3.28
N SER A 83 23.96 -6.40 3.22
CA SER A 83 24.49 -5.27 3.98
C SER A 83 24.60 -5.55 5.49
N GLN A 84 25.46 -4.80 6.17
CA GLN A 84 25.63 -4.93 7.62
C GLN A 84 24.30 -4.70 8.33
N LYS A 85 23.91 -5.66 9.15
CA LYS A 85 22.65 -5.62 9.88
C LYS A 85 22.79 -4.67 11.07
N ALA A 86 21.71 -3.97 11.39
CA ALA A 86 21.63 -3.18 12.61
C ALA A 86 21.76 -4.07 13.84
N LYS A 87 22.16 -3.48 14.98
CA LYS A 87 22.26 -4.19 16.25
C LYS A 87 20.94 -4.90 16.56
N ASP A 88 21.03 -6.15 17.00
CA ASP A 88 19.89 -7.00 17.37
C ASP A 88 18.92 -7.32 16.21
N GLN A 89 19.36 -7.16 14.95
CA GLN A 89 18.59 -7.54 13.76
C GLN A 89 19.29 -8.67 12.99
N ASN A 90 18.52 -9.66 12.53
CA ASN A 90 19.06 -10.84 11.85
C ASN A 90 18.97 -10.75 10.32
N ARG A 91 18.12 -9.87 9.77
CA ARG A 91 17.82 -9.80 8.34
C ARG A 91 17.35 -8.40 7.94
N VAL A 92 17.71 -8.00 6.72
CA VAL A 92 17.11 -6.85 6.03
C VAL A 92 16.07 -7.37 5.05
N PHE A 93 14.90 -6.74 5.03
CA PHE A 93 13.81 -7.07 4.10
C PHE A 93 13.83 -6.16 2.89
N ILE A 94 13.44 -6.68 1.74
CA ILE A 94 13.03 -5.84 0.60
C ILE A 94 11.52 -5.62 0.62
N HIS A 95 11.08 -4.49 0.06
CA HIS A 95 9.66 -4.15 -0.06
C HIS A 95 8.89 -5.27 -0.76
N GLY A 96 7.83 -5.78 -0.12
CA GLY A 96 7.01 -6.88 -0.61
C GLY A 96 7.38 -8.27 -0.07
N GLU A 97 8.56 -8.44 0.53
CA GLU A 97 9.03 -9.75 1.00
C GLU A 97 8.21 -10.28 2.18
N LYS A 98 7.87 -9.42 3.16
CA LYS A 98 7.03 -9.81 4.30
C LYS A 98 5.62 -10.18 3.87
N GLU A 99 5.09 -9.47 2.87
CA GLU A 99 3.78 -9.73 2.30
C GLU A 99 3.77 -11.05 1.52
N TYR A 100 4.82 -11.34 0.76
CA TYR A 100 4.99 -12.61 0.04
C TYR A 100 5.06 -13.80 1.00
N GLU A 101 5.86 -13.70 2.07
CA GLU A 101 5.98 -14.75 3.10
C GLU A 101 4.63 -15.02 3.78
N LYS A 102 3.86 -13.96 4.12
CA LYS A 102 2.51 -14.11 4.67
C LYS A 102 1.52 -14.71 3.68
N TRP A 103 1.62 -14.36 2.40
CA TRP A 103 0.76 -14.94 1.37
C TRP A 103 0.99 -16.44 1.23
N ASP A 104 2.25 -16.89 1.22
CA ASP A 104 2.62 -18.30 1.18
C ASP A 104 2.12 -19.08 2.40
N ASP A 105 2.18 -18.46 3.58
CA ASP A 105 1.64 -19.02 4.82
C ASP A 105 0.12 -19.15 4.77
N TYR A 106 -0.59 -18.05 4.48
CA TYR A 106 -2.06 -18.01 4.47
C TYR A 106 -2.67 -18.88 3.38
N LYS A 107 -1.96 -19.09 2.26
CA LYS A 107 -2.40 -20.02 1.22
C LYS A 107 -2.45 -21.48 1.73
N LYS A 108 -1.60 -21.84 2.70
CA LYS A 108 -1.52 -23.19 3.26
C LYS A 108 -2.36 -23.33 4.53
N ASN A 109 -2.35 -22.30 5.37
CA ASN A 109 -2.87 -22.35 6.74
C ASN A 109 -4.18 -21.56 6.93
N GLY A 110 -4.64 -20.85 5.89
CA GLY A 110 -5.80 -19.95 5.97
C GLY A 110 -5.45 -18.55 6.48
N VAL A 111 -6.34 -17.59 6.24
CA VAL A 111 -6.16 -16.21 6.71
C VAL A 111 -6.75 -16.09 8.13
N PRO A 112 -5.96 -15.69 9.14
CA PRO A 112 -6.48 -15.48 10.49
C PRO A 112 -7.43 -14.28 10.52
N LEU A 113 -8.67 -14.51 10.96
CA LEU A 113 -9.69 -13.49 11.13
C LEU A 113 -9.93 -13.20 12.61
N GLN A 114 -10.14 -11.93 12.94
CA GLN A 114 -10.60 -11.56 14.28
C GLN A 114 -12.05 -12.01 14.47
N GLU A 115 -12.41 -12.40 15.70
CA GLU A 115 -13.77 -12.87 16.03
C GLU A 115 -14.87 -11.89 15.60
N LYS A 116 -14.63 -10.58 15.75
CA LYS A 116 -15.57 -9.53 15.32
C LYS A 116 -15.77 -9.52 13.80
N VAL A 117 -14.74 -9.80 13.02
CA VAL A 117 -14.84 -9.91 11.55
C VAL A 117 -15.69 -11.13 11.18
N VAL A 118 -15.45 -12.27 11.84
CA VAL A 118 -16.26 -13.49 11.65
C VAL A 118 -17.73 -13.24 11.98
N ALA A 119 -18.03 -12.58 13.10
CA ALA A 119 -19.39 -12.23 13.48
C ALA A 119 -20.08 -11.33 12.43
N ASN A 120 -19.35 -10.34 11.90
CA ASN A 120 -19.88 -9.48 10.85
C ASN A 120 -20.14 -10.24 9.54
N LEU A 121 -19.25 -11.16 9.15
CA LEU A 121 -19.44 -11.98 7.94
C LEU A 121 -20.67 -12.88 8.05
N LYS A 122 -20.89 -13.51 9.22
CA LYS A 122 -22.10 -14.32 9.49
C LYS A 122 -23.37 -13.48 9.40
N LYS A 123 -23.34 -12.26 9.96
CA LYS A 123 -24.48 -11.33 9.86
C LYS A 123 -24.78 -10.96 8.40
N ILE A 124 -23.75 -10.68 7.59
CA ILE A 124 -23.94 -10.38 6.16
C ILE A 124 -24.52 -11.59 5.42
N ALA A 125 -24.04 -12.80 5.72
CA ALA A 125 -24.56 -14.04 5.16
C ALA A 125 -26.07 -14.20 5.46
N GLU A 126 -26.50 -13.94 6.70
CA GLU A 126 -27.92 -13.93 7.09
C GLU A 126 -28.73 -12.87 6.34
N GLU A 127 -28.23 -11.64 6.24
CA GLU A 127 -28.93 -10.53 5.57
C GLU A 127 -29.07 -10.73 4.06
N THR A 128 -28.09 -11.39 3.44
CA THR A 128 -28.02 -11.57 1.98
C THR A 128 -28.54 -12.92 1.51
N GLY A 129 -28.73 -13.88 2.43
CA GLY A 129 -29.10 -15.27 2.11
C GLY A 129 -27.98 -16.08 1.46
N VAL A 130 -26.74 -15.57 1.43
CA VAL A 130 -25.56 -16.30 0.95
C VAL A 130 -25.04 -17.17 2.09
N PRO A 131 -24.84 -18.49 1.91
CA PRO A 131 -24.31 -19.34 2.97
C PRO A 131 -22.93 -18.89 3.47
N TYR A 132 -22.71 -18.99 4.78
CA TYR A 132 -21.39 -18.82 5.38
C TYR A 132 -20.68 -20.18 5.44
N ASP A 133 -19.67 -20.38 4.61
CA ASP A 133 -18.95 -21.65 4.40
C ASP A 133 -17.44 -21.57 4.66
N LEU A 134 -17.01 -20.56 5.44
CA LEU A 134 -15.64 -20.39 5.94
C LEU A 134 -15.37 -21.17 7.23
#